data_AF-A0A948VRJ1-F1
#
_entry.id   AF-A0A948VRJ1-F1
#
_cell.length_a   1.000
_cell.length_b   1.000
_cell.length_c   1.000
_cell.angle_alpha   90.00
_cell.angle_beta   90.00
_cell.angle_gamma   90.00
#
_symmetry.space_group_name_H-M   'P 1'
#
loop_
_entity.id
_entity.type
_entity.pdbx_description
1 polymer ?
#
loop_
_entity_poly.entity_id
_entity_poly.type
_entity_poly.pdbx_seq_one_letter_code
_entity_poly.pdbx_strand_id
1 'polypeptide(L)' 'MSLSPAMLGALVGAGLGMIGFLTLRAVADRIENMKGGNDPKTAAKVLRIAALGDLIIFPVVGFFVGPMLLN' A
#
# COMPACT_ATOMS: atom_id res chain seq x y z
N MET A 1 -6.78 -10.24 -26.24
CA MET A 1 -7.31 -10.63 -24.92
C MET A 1 -7.70 -9.36 -24.19
N SER A 2 -8.99 -9.14 -23.90
CA SER A 2 -9.43 -8.06 -23.01
C SER A 2 -9.21 -8.49 -21.56
N LEU A 3 -8.73 -7.58 -20.71
CA LEU A 3 -8.64 -7.82 -19.28
C LEU A 3 -10.06 -7.85 -18.69
N SER A 4 -10.33 -8.79 -17.78
CA SER A 4 -11.60 -8.78 -17.05
C SER A 4 -11.65 -7.57 -16.09
N PRO A 5 -12.85 -7.06 -15.75
CA PRO A 5 -13.00 -5.99 -14.76
C PRO A 5 -12.30 -6.27 -13.42
N ALA A 6 -12.29 -7.54 -12.99
CA ALA A 6 -11.58 -7.98 -11.80
C ALA A 6 -10.06 -7.85 -11.94
N MET A 7 -9.50 -8.25 -13.10
CA MET A 7 -8.07 -8.09 -13.36
C MET A 7 -7.66 -6.62 -13.47
N LEU A 8 -8.48 -5.78 -14.10
CA LEU A 8 -8.24 -4.33 -14.15
C LEU A 8 -8.25 -3.74 -12.74
N GLY A 9 -9.25 -4.07 -11.92
CA GLY A 9 -9.32 -3.62 -10.53
C GLY A 9 -8.11 -4.07 -9.70
N ALA A 10 -7.68 -5.32 -9.85
CA ALA A 10 -6.49 -5.84 -9.17
C ALA A 10 -5.20 -5.11 -9.58
N LEU A 11 -5.04 -4.78 -10.87
CA LEU A 11 -3.89 -4.02 -11.37
C LEU A 11 -3.88 -2.58 -10.85
N VAL A 12 -5.04 -1.91 -10.83
CA VAL A 12 -5.17 -0.58 -10.23
C VAL A 12 -4.87 -0.63 -8.74
N GLY A 13 -5.41 -1.62 -8.02
CA GLY A 13 -5.11 -1.89 -6.62
C GLY A 13 -3.61 -2.12 -6.39
N ALA A 14 -2.95 -2.93 -7.22
CA ALA A 14 -1.51 -3.14 -7.12
C ALA A 14 -0.71 -1.84 -7.36
N GLY A 15 -1.15 -0.99 -8.29
CA GLY A 15 -0.56 0.33 -8.51
C GLY A 15 -0.65 1.22 -7.26
N LEU A 16 -1.84 1.29 -6.65
CA LEU A 16 -2.05 2.05 -5.41
C LEU A 16 -1.26 1.47 -4.24
N GLY A 17 -1.24 0.15 -4.09
CA GLY A 17 -0.44 -0.54 -3.08
C GLY A 17 1.06 -0.28 -3.21
N MET A 18 1.59 -0.22 -4.45
CA MET A 18 2.98 0.17 -4.68
C MET A 18 3.27 1.62 -4.26
N ILE A 19 2.36 2.56 -4.59
CA ILE A 19 2.51 3.95 -4.17
C ILE A 19 2.48 4.05 -2.64
N GLY A 20 1.53 3.39 -1.98
CA GLY A 20 1.44 3.30 -0.52
C GLY A 20 2.70 2.72 0.10
N PHE A 21 3.21 1.62 -0.45
CA PHE A 21 4.43 0.98 0.02
C PHE A 21 5.65 1.91 -0.02
N LEU A 22 5.86 2.60 -1.16
CA LEU A 22 6.99 3.51 -1.33
C LEU A 22 6.88 4.74 -0.43
N THR A 23 5.69 5.33 -0.35
CA THR A 23 5.44 6.54 0.46
C THR A 23 5.58 6.26 1.95
N LEU A 24 4.99 5.17 2.46
CA LEU A 24 5.11 4.78 3.87
C LEU A 24 6.53 4.40 4.25
N ARG A 25 7.30 3.76 3.36
CA ARG A 25 8.74 3.52 3.60
C ARG A 25 9.54 4.82 3.65
N ALA A 26 9.29 5.76 2.74
CA ALA A 26 9.94 7.06 2.77
C ALA A 26 9.63 7.83 4.07
N VAL A 27 8.39 7.75 4.56
CA VAL A 27 7.99 8.34 5.85
C VAL A 27 8.65 7.62 7.02
N ALA A 28 8.71 6.28 7.00
CA ALA A 28 9.39 5.49 8.03
C ALA A 28 10.87 5.85 8.13
N ASP A 29 11.56 5.98 6.99
CA ASP A 29 12.97 6.35 6.95
C ASP A 29 13.20 7.78 7.46
N ARG A 30 12.27 8.71 7.19
CA ARG A 30 12.31 10.06 7.78
C ARG A 30 12.14 10.04 9.29
N ILE A 31 11.17 9.28 9.80
CA ILE A 31 10.88 9.17 11.24
C ILE A 31 12.05 8.51 11.99
N GLU A 32 12.63 7.45 11.44
CA GLU A 32 13.79 6.76 12.03
C GLU A 32 14.98 7.71 12.23
N ASN A 33 15.11 8.72 11.36
CA ASN A 33 16.17 9.73 11.40
C ASN A 33 15.80 11.01 12.16
N MET A 34 14.56 11.17 12.65
CA MET A 34 14.18 12.33 13.45
C MET A 34 14.78 12.26 14.85
N LYS A 35 15.53 13.31 15.22
CA LYS A 35 16.01 13.48 16.59
C LYS A 35 14.89 14.05 17.46
N GLY A 36 14.60 13.41 18.60
CA GLY A 36 13.69 13.94 19.62
C GLY A 36 12.31 13.30 19.71
N GLY A 37 12.00 12.26 18.93
CA GLY A 37 10.77 11.49 19.08
C GLY A 37 10.83 10.46 20.20
N ASN A 38 9.70 10.19 20.87
CA ASN A 38 9.55 8.99 21.70
C ASN A 38 9.54 7.76 20.79
N ASP A 39 10.62 6.97 20.84
CA ASP A 39 10.82 5.70 20.11
C ASP A 39 10.57 5.74 18.58
N PRO A 40 11.39 6.50 17.82
CA PRO A 40 11.28 6.61 16.36
C PRO A 40 11.49 5.28 15.63
N LYS A 41 12.23 4.34 16.22
CA LYS A 41 12.51 3.03 15.60
C LYS A 41 11.27 2.15 15.57
N THR A 42 10.48 2.13 16.65
CA THR A 42 9.24 1.36 16.69
C THR A 42 8.20 1.95 15.74
N ALA A 43 8.06 3.28 15.70
CA ALA A 43 7.16 3.94 14.75
C ALA A 43 7.54 3.61 13.29
N ALA A 44 8.83 3.69 12.93
CA ALA A 44 9.31 3.33 11.60
C ALA A 44 9.03 1.86 11.23
N LYS A 45 9.18 0.92 12.19
CA LYS A 45 8.83 -0.49 11.98
C LYS A 45 7.35 -0.69 11.69
N VAL A 46 6.47 -0.05 12.46
CA VAL A 46 5.01 -0.14 12.25
C VAL A 46 4.63 0.36 10.85
N LEU A 47 5.21 1.48 10.42
CA LEU A 47 4.98 2.01 9.07
C LEU A 47 5.47 1.08 7.96
N ARG A 48 6.60 0.39 8.15
CA ARG A 48 7.10 -0.61 7.20
C ARG A 48 6.19 -1.85 7.11
N ILE A 49 5.57 -2.25 8.23
CA ILE A 49 4.58 -3.34 8.25
C ILE A 49 3.29 -2.90 7.55
N ALA A 50 2.80 -1.70 7.85
CA ALA A 50 1.64 -1.12 7.18
C ALA A 50 1.85 -1.03 5.66
N ALA A 51 3.04 -0.58 5.22
CA ALA A 51 3.44 -0.54 3.82
C ALA A 51 3.32 -1.91 3.12
N LEU A 52 3.78 -2.98 3.78
CA LEU A 52 3.65 -4.34 3.27
C LEU A 52 2.19 -4.80 3.22
N GLY A 53 1.40 -4.43 4.23
CA GLY A 53 -0.04 -4.68 4.27
C GLY A 53 -0.74 -4.05 3.06
N ASP A 54 -0.49 -2.77 2.80
CA ASP A 54 -1.06 -2.04 1.67
C ASP A 54 -0.72 -2.71 0.33
N LEU A 55 0.54 -3.12 0.14
CA LEU A 55 0.97 -3.77 -1.09
C LEU A 55 0.18 -5.06 -1.41
N ILE A 56 -0.27 -5.77 -0.38
CA ILE A 56 -1.04 -7.02 -0.53
C ILE A 56 -2.55 -6.73 -0.58
N ILE A 57 -3.04 -5.89 0.32
CA ILE A 57 -4.46 -5.64 0.51
C ILE A 57 -5.04 -4.87 -0.68
N PHE A 58 -4.37 -3.84 -1.19
CA PHE A 58 -4.92 -3.05 -2.29
C PHE A 58 -5.18 -3.85 -3.57
N PRO A 59 -4.29 -4.74 -4.07
CA PRO A 59 -4.62 -5.62 -5.19
C PRO A 59 -5.81 -6.54 -4.91
N VAL A 60 -5.89 -7.12 -3.70
CA VAL A 60 -7.00 -8.01 -3.31
C VAL A 60 -8.32 -7.25 -3.29
N VAL A 61 -8.35 -6.08 -2.63
CA VAL A 61 -9.53 -5.20 -2.62
C VAL A 61 -9.88 -4.77 -4.03
N GLY A 62 -8.90 -4.36 -4.83
CA GLY A 62 -9.08 -3.97 -6.22
C GLY A 62 -9.70 -5.08 -7.07
N PHE A 63 -9.31 -6.33 -6.87
CA PHE A 63 -9.89 -7.48 -7.57
C PHE A 63 -11.40 -7.61 -7.32
N PHE A 64 -11.84 -7.42 -6.08
CA PHE A 64 -13.26 -7.53 -5.70
C PHE A 64 -14.07 -6.26 -6.03
N VAL A 65 -13.46 -5.09 -5.89
CA VAL A 65 -14.12 -3.80 -6.14
C VAL A 65 -14.23 -3.49 -7.63
N GLY A 66 -13.26 -3.91 -8.45
CA GLY A 66 -13.24 -3.65 -9.90
C GLY A 66 -14.56 -4.03 -10.61
N PRO A 67 -15.08 -5.26 -10.42
CA PRO A 67 -16.37 -5.66 -10.97
C PRO A 67 -17.55 -4.88 -10.39
N MET A 68 -17.51 -4.43 -9.13
CA MET A 68 -18.60 -3.64 -8.53
C MET A 68 -18.73 -2.24 -9.14
N LEU A 69 -17.63 -1.67 -9.64
CA LEU A 69 -17.61 -0.33 -10.23
C LEU A 69 -17.88 -0.32 -11.75
N LEU A 70 -17.65 -1.46 -12.41
CA LEU A 70 -17.66 -1.60 -13.87
C LEU A 70 -18.81 -2.50 -14.39
N ASN A 71 -19.57 -3.12 -13.48
CA ASN A 71 -20.86 -3.76 -13.78
C ASN A 71 -22.00 -2.76 -13.64
#